data_AF-A0A1Z8QE18-F1
#
_entry.id   AF-A0A1Z8QE18-F1
#
_cell.length_a   1.000
_cell.length_b   1.000
_cell.length_c   1.000
_cell.angle_alpha   90.00
_cell.angle_beta   90.00
_cell.angle_gamma   90.00
#
_symmetry.space_group_name_H-M   'P 1'
#
loop_
_entity.id
_entity.type
_entity.pdbx_description
1 polymer ?
#
loop_
_entity_poly.entity_id
_entity_poly.type
_entity_poly.pdbx_seq_one_letter_code
_entity_poly.pdbx_strand_id
1 'polypeptide(L)'
;EHHKQNSADKKSYAELEFFKVNDHDFTEDFKQTPFHVNRSNHTNGPSSLPNNGYFGYMGKVNLSLKQTSDKLRRAAWVLADEHFEVLKENVRGYNPREKTFETISHDAETMFNGCVAPVINEIDEFIGDIKIKDVKNYINFEKARTDIEKWMAESTRLKLQNIDCFEHFTYGAGNVHFLESFLNRTDTIYLADKYYYYLGEVTKHKQIQFKNFFDGIAENSKVLVEFPNPWHTNEEMMQIVKEARNKNCYIAVDLIWCPIASRNINLDLSLFDEVYFSMNKAWPLQHIRPAWRWSKEKIYDSSTFQHDWNYVQKPQPNIFLKCIEKFSLDYAFEHWQESCGKIRNIFDLDETEVLWFTKKENFNYEQFKKYTSEHYSIGDFVCIRKLLDHRNEYFW
;
A
#
# COMPACT_ATOMS: atom_id res chain seq x y z
N GLU A 1 24.33 -38.81 -25.65
CA GLU A 1 23.09 -39.42 -26.16
C GLU A 1 23.22 -40.95 -26.12
N HIS A 2 22.35 -41.64 -25.39
CA HIS A 2 22.22 -43.10 -25.46
C HIS A 2 20.96 -43.42 -26.27
N HIS A 3 21.13 -44.02 -27.45
CA HIS A 3 20.00 -44.46 -28.27
C HIS A 3 19.51 -45.83 -27.80
N LYS A 4 18.38 -45.84 -27.08
CA LYS A 4 17.71 -47.08 -26.67
C LYS A 4 17.00 -47.71 -27.88
N GLN A 5 17.41 -48.93 -28.26
CA GLN A 5 16.81 -49.66 -29.40
C GLN A 5 15.68 -50.63 -28.99
N ASN A 6 15.58 -51.00 -27.70
CA ASN A 6 14.62 -51.98 -27.21
C ASN A 6 13.86 -51.45 -25.98
N SER A 7 12.53 -51.43 -26.05
CA SER A 7 11.62 -50.99 -24.99
C SER A 7 11.63 -51.89 -23.74
N ALA A 8 12.05 -53.15 -23.89
CA ALA A 8 12.11 -54.14 -22.81
C ALA A 8 13.46 -54.14 -22.05
N ASP A 9 14.42 -53.30 -22.44
CA ASP A 9 15.70 -53.20 -21.73
C ASP A 9 15.51 -52.51 -20.36
N LYS A 10 15.47 -53.35 -19.32
CA LYS A 10 15.37 -52.94 -17.91
C LYS A 10 16.70 -52.42 -17.33
N LYS A 11 17.82 -52.53 -18.06
CA LYS A 11 19.14 -52.09 -17.60
C LYS A 11 19.46 -50.64 -18.00
N SER A 12 18.70 -50.08 -18.93
CA SER A 12 18.89 -48.72 -19.45
C SER A 12 17.69 -47.85 -19.07
N TYR A 13 17.73 -47.31 -17.85
CA TYR A 13 16.78 -46.33 -17.33
C TYR A 13 17.52 -45.13 -16.73
N ALA A 14 16.86 -43.99 -16.74
CA ALA A 14 17.27 -42.81 -15.98
C ALA A 14 16.12 -42.44 -15.05
N GLU A 15 16.46 -41.99 -13.84
CA GLU A 15 15.53 -41.46 -12.87
C GLU A 15 15.90 -39.99 -12.62
N LEU A 16 14.89 -39.12 -12.63
CA LEU A 16 15.05 -37.73 -12.24
C LEU A 16 15.14 -37.66 -10.71
N GLU A 17 16.33 -37.40 -10.18
CA GLU A 17 16.52 -37.22 -8.73
C GLU A 17 15.97 -35.88 -8.24
N PHE A 18 16.22 -34.80 -8.99
CA PHE A 18 15.74 -33.46 -8.66
C PHE A 18 15.47 -32.63 -9.92
N PHE A 19 14.47 -31.76 -9.87
CA PHE A 19 14.23 -30.72 -10.86
C PHE A 19 14.17 -29.36 -10.17
N LYS A 20 15.31 -28.65 -10.14
CA LYS A 20 15.44 -27.40 -9.40
C LYS A 20 15.36 -26.17 -10.29
N VAL A 21 14.63 -25.15 -9.84
CA VAL A 21 14.60 -23.81 -10.44
C VAL A 21 14.82 -22.80 -9.30
N ASN A 22 15.83 -21.94 -9.42
CA ASN A 22 16.28 -21.04 -8.35
C ASN A 22 16.46 -21.77 -7.00
N ASP A 23 17.15 -22.91 -7.03
CA ASP A 23 17.43 -23.81 -5.90
C ASP A 23 16.21 -24.43 -5.18
N HIS A 24 14.99 -24.11 -5.59
CA HIS A 24 13.77 -24.77 -5.14
C HIS A 24 13.49 -26.04 -5.94
N ASP A 25 13.02 -27.09 -5.26
CA ASP A 25 12.80 -28.41 -5.84
C ASP A 25 11.36 -28.58 -6.34
N PHE A 26 11.19 -28.58 -7.66
CA PHE A 26 9.94 -28.75 -8.40
C PHE A 26 9.74 -30.19 -8.88
N THR A 27 10.41 -31.18 -8.27
CA THR A 27 10.33 -32.58 -8.72
C THR A 27 8.90 -33.13 -8.71
N GLU A 28 8.11 -32.81 -7.69
CA GLU A 28 6.72 -33.29 -7.62
C GLU A 28 5.82 -32.61 -8.67
N ASP A 29 6.05 -31.33 -8.97
CA ASP A 29 5.34 -30.63 -10.05
C ASP A 29 5.73 -31.18 -11.43
N PHE A 30 7.02 -31.49 -11.63
CA PHE A 30 7.50 -32.16 -12.85
C PHE A 30 6.78 -33.50 -13.04
N LYS A 31 6.64 -34.30 -11.98
CA LYS A 31 5.94 -35.59 -11.99
C LYS A 31 4.45 -35.47 -12.34
N GLN A 32 3.82 -34.33 -12.10
CA GLN A 32 2.43 -34.10 -12.52
C GLN A 32 2.28 -33.87 -14.04
N THR A 33 3.37 -33.55 -14.76
CA THR A 33 3.33 -33.29 -16.21
C THR A 33 3.34 -34.61 -16.99
N PRO A 34 2.35 -34.90 -17.85
CA PRO A 34 2.27 -36.17 -18.57
C PRO A 34 3.50 -36.47 -19.46
N PHE A 35 3.96 -37.72 -19.43
CA PHE A 35 4.99 -38.21 -20.35
C PHE A 35 4.33 -38.72 -21.64
N HIS A 36 4.69 -38.14 -22.79
CA HIS A 36 4.16 -38.56 -24.09
C HIS A 36 5.08 -39.60 -24.74
N VAL A 37 4.60 -40.83 -24.90
CA VAL A 37 5.36 -41.94 -25.47
C VAL A 37 5.43 -41.81 -26.99
N ASN A 38 6.61 -42.01 -27.57
CA ASN A 38 6.76 -42.09 -29.01
C ASN A 38 6.28 -43.45 -29.54
N ARG A 39 5.05 -43.50 -30.07
CA ARG A 39 4.44 -44.74 -30.57
C ARG A 39 5.11 -45.32 -31.81
N SER A 40 5.96 -44.58 -32.53
CA SER A 40 6.76 -45.18 -33.62
C SER A 40 7.77 -46.20 -33.11
N ASN A 41 8.25 -46.01 -31.87
CA ASN A 41 9.25 -46.86 -31.24
C ASN A 41 8.64 -47.81 -30.21
N HIS A 42 7.37 -47.57 -29.85
CA HIS A 42 6.59 -48.33 -28.87
C HIS A 42 5.19 -48.57 -29.43
N THR A 43 5.10 -49.34 -30.51
CA THR A 43 3.85 -49.56 -31.30
C THR A 43 2.69 -50.11 -30.47
N ASN A 44 2.98 -50.91 -29.43
CA ASN A 44 1.99 -51.46 -28.51
C ASN A 44 1.89 -50.67 -27.19
N GLY A 45 2.65 -49.58 -27.04
CA GLY A 45 2.64 -48.76 -25.84
C GLY A 45 1.46 -47.77 -25.78
N PRO A 46 1.09 -47.29 -24.57
CA PRO A 46 0.12 -46.22 -24.40
C PRO A 46 0.65 -44.90 -25.00
N SER A 47 -0.24 -43.98 -25.39
CA SER A 47 0.14 -42.68 -25.97
C SER A 47 0.70 -41.69 -24.95
N SER A 48 0.34 -41.85 -23.67
CA SER A 48 0.84 -41.07 -22.56
C SER A 48 0.84 -41.90 -21.28
N LEU A 49 1.73 -41.55 -20.35
CA LEU A 49 1.84 -42.18 -19.03
C LEU A 49 1.93 -41.10 -17.95
N PRO A 50 1.47 -41.38 -16.71
CA PRO A 50 1.84 -40.59 -15.56
C PRO A 50 3.37 -40.49 -15.47
N ASN A 51 3.89 -39.28 -15.27
CA ASN A 51 5.31 -39.06 -15.15
C ASN A 51 5.73 -39.28 -13.71
N ASN A 52 6.34 -40.41 -13.40
CA ASN A 52 6.88 -40.68 -12.07
C ASN A 52 8.37 -40.31 -11.96
N GLY A 53 8.91 -39.53 -12.92
CA GLY A 53 10.35 -39.25 -13.00
C GLY A 53 11.19 -40.40 -13.59
N TYR A 54 10.53 -41.49 -14.04
CA TYR A 54 11.17 -42.66 -14.62
C TYR A 54 11.11 -42.64 -16.16
N PHE A 55 12.28 -42.66 -16.82
CA PHE A 55 12.38 -42.61 -18.29
C PHE A 55 12.70 -43.97 -18.90
N GLY A 56 11.78 -44.94 -18.76
CA GLY A 56 11.91 -46.27 -19.37
C GLY A 56 11.46 -46.35 -20.83
N TYR A 57 10.49 -45.53 -21.22
CA TYR A 57 9.96 -45.41 -22.58
C TYR A 57 10.68 -44.29 -23.35
N MET A 58 10.78 -44.43 -24.67
CA MET A 58 11.19 -43.31 -25.52
C MET A 58 9.99 -42.39 -25.72
N GLY A 59 10.18 -41.09 -25.47
CA GLY A 59 9.10 -40.12 -25.51
C GLY A 59 9.61 -38.74 -25.12
N LYS A 60 8.68 -37.86 -24.77
CA LYS A 60 8.97 -36.49 -24.37
C LYS A 60 8.04 -36.02 -23.26
N VAL A 61 8.58 -35.20 -22.37
CA VAL A 61 7.80 -34.30 -21.50
C VAL A 61 7.94 -32.90 -22.12
N ASN A 62 6.82 -32.20 -22.30
CA ASN A 62 6.88 -30.81 -22.75
C ASN A 62 6.75 -29.92 -21.51
N LEU A 63 7.82 -29.20 -21.20
CA LEU A 63 7.82 -28.19 -20.14
C LEU A 63 8.01 -26.83 -20.76
N SER A 64 7.27 -25.85 -20.25
CA SER A 64 7.39 -24.46 -20.67
C SER A 64 7.90 -23.65 -19.50
N LEU A 65 9.19 -23.35 -19.48
CA LEU A 65 9.77 -22.35 -18.58
C LEU A 65 9.62 -20.98 -19.24
N LYS A 66 8.87 -20.08 -18.60
CA LYS A 66 8.70 -18.70 -19.06
C LYS A 66 9.48 -17.78 -18.12
N GLN A 67 10.45 -17.07 -18.67
CA GLN A 67 11.14 -15.99 -17.97
C GLN A 67 10.54 -14.65 -18.41
N THR A 68 10.38 -13.73 -17.46
CA THR A 68 10.00 -12.35 -17.76
C THR A 68 11.24 -11.47 -17.88
N SER A 69 11.30 -10.63 -18.91
CA SER A 69 12.29 -9.55 -19.03
C SER A 69 11.84 -8.25 -18.38
N ASP A 70 10.63 -8.22 -17.79
CA ASP A 70 10.10 -7.05 -17.11
C ASP A 70 11.01 -6.64 -15.94
N LYS A 71 11.57 -5.43 -16.03
CA LYS A 71 12.51 -4.90 -15.03
C LYS A 71 11.87 -4.80 -13.64
N LEU A 72 10.60 -4.44 -13.58
CA LEU A 72 9.90 -4.24 -12.31
C LEU A 72 9.75 -5.56 -11.56
N ARG A 73 9.31 -6.64 -12.23
CA ARG A 73 9.26 -7.99 -11.65
C ARG A 73 10.64 -8.51 -11.23
N ARG A 74 11.68 -8.22 -12.01
CA ARG A 74 13.06 -8.57 -11.65
C ARG A 74 13.50 -7.83 -10.38
N ALA A 75 13.22 -6.53 -10.29
CA ALA A 75 13.51 -5.75 -9.09
C ALA A 75 12.74 -6.29 -7.88
N ALA A 76 11.47 -6.63 -8.05
CA ALA A 76 10.66 -7.23 -6.99
C ALA A 76 11.27 -8.52 -6.44
N TRP A 77 11.74 -9.41 -7.33
CA TRP A 77 12.39 -10.67 -6.94
C TRP A 77 13.70 -10.41 -6.17
N VAL A 78 14.57 -9.56 -6.71
CA VAL A 78 15.85 -9.22 -6.06
C VAL A 78 15.60 -8.64 -4.66
N LEU A 79 14.66 -7.70 -4.54
CA LEU A 79 14.32 -7.10 -3.25
C LEU A 79 13.73 -8.12 -2.27
N ALA A 80 12.89 -9.04 -2.75
CA ALA A 80 12.27 -10.07 -1.91
C ALA A 80 13.28 -11.09 -1.39
N ASP A 81 14.29 -11.40 -2.19
CA ASP A 81 15.36 -12.33 -1.83
C ASP A 81 16.37 -11.66 -0.90
N GLU A 82 16.99 -10.56 -1.34
CA GLU A 82 18.10 -9.91 -0.63
C GLU A 82 17.65 -9.16 0.64
N HIS A 83 16.42 -8.63 0.66
CA HIS A 83 15.87 -7.89 1.79
C HIS A 83 14.67 -8.60 2.42
N PHE A 84 14.73 -9.93 2.50
CA PHE A 84 13.67 -10.72 3.10
C PHE A 84 13.38 -10.30 4.56
N GLU A 85 12.12 -9.96 4.83
CA GLU A 85 11.66 -9.53 6.15
C GLU A 85 11.15 -10.72 6.96
N VAL A 86 11.92 -11.16 7.97
CA VAL A 86 11.52 -12.24 8.89
C VAL A 86 10.21 -11.90 9.63
N LEU A 87 10.03 -10.61 9.96
CA LEU A 87 8.79 -10.05 10.48
C LEU A 87 8.27 -9.03 9.47
N LYS A 88 7.08 -9.26 8.91
CA LYS A 88 6.51 -8.40 7.87
C LYS A 88 5.21 -7.79 8.33
N GLU A 89 5.16 -6.46 8.33
CA GLU A 89 3.93 -5.73 8.64
C GLU A 89 2.85 -5.98 7.56
N ASN A 90 1.58 -5.92 7.95
CA ASN A 90 0.42 -6.04 7.06
C ASN A 90 0.25 -7.39 6.33
N VAL A 91 0.85 -8.47 6.85
CA VAL A 91 0.58 -9.85 6.42
C VAL A 91 -0.40 -10.52 7.39
N ARG A 92 -1.41 -11.24 6.87
CA ARG A 92 -2.33 -12.02 7.71
C ARG A 92 -1.69 -13.32 8.16
N GLY A 93 -1.94 -13.71 9.42
CA GLY A 93 -1.51 -15.00 9.97
C GLY A 93 -0.29 -14.89 10.89
N TYR A 94 0.49 -15.97 10.97
CA TYR A 94 1.70 -16.03 11.78
C TYR A 94 2.78 -15.09 11.20
N ASN A 95 3.25 -14.14 12.01
CA ASN A 95 4.09 -13.02 11.57
C ASN A 95 5.60 -13.39 11.39
N PRO A 96 6.19 -14.29 12.20
CA PRO A 96 7.52 -14.82 11.90
C PRO A 96 7.50 -15.74 10.68
N ARG A 97 8.39 -15.49 9.72
CA ARG A 97 8.48 -16.27 8.47
C ARG A 97 9.91 -16.72 8.22
N GLU A 98 10.05 -17.89 7.62
CA GLU A 98 11.34 -18.42 7.16
C GLU A 98 11.58 -18.02 5.71
N LYS A 99 12.85 -17.79 5.35
CA LYS A 99 13.24 -17.48 3.97
C LYS A 99 13.21 -18.76 3.14
N THR A 100 12.10 -18.96 2.42
CA THR A 100 11.85 -20.06 1.48
C THR A 100 11.53 -19.51 0.09
N PHE A 101 11.55 -20.37 -0.94
CA PHE A 101 11.17 -19.95 -2.29
C PHE A 101 9.74 -19.41 -2.33
N GLU A 102 8.82 -20.07 -1.63
CA GLU A 102 7.42 -19.70 -1.55
C GLU A 102 7.22 -18.33 -0.90
N THR A 103 7.95 -18.04 0.17
CA THR A 103 7.88 -16.73 0.83
C THR A 103 8.57 -15.64 0.03
N ILE A 104 9.67 -15.94 -0.68
CA ILE A 104 10.32 -15.00 -1.61
C ILE A 104 9.41 -14.70 -2.78
N SER A 105 8.82 -15.72 -3.41
CA SER A 105 7.86 -15.58 -4.49
C SER A 105 6.68 -14.72 -4.03
N HIS A 106 6.12 -15.01 -2.86
CA HIS A 106 5.04 -14.21 -2.27
C HIS A 106 5.45 -12.73 -2.02
N ASP A 107 6.65 -12.49 -1.51
CA ASP A 107 7.14 -11.15 -1.26
C ASP A 107 7.41 -10.38 -2.55
N ALA A 108 7.94 -11.04 -3.58
CA ALA A 108 8.14 -10.46 -4.90
C ALA A 108 6.81 -10.08 -5.55
N GLU A 109 5.79 -10.94 -5.42
CA GLU A 109 4.43 -10.70 -5.92
C GLU A 109 3.75 -9.50 -5.26
N THR A 110 4.11 -9.18 -4.01
CA THR A 110 3.48 -8.13 -3.21
C THR A 110 4.40 -6.95 -2.91
N MET A 111 5.60 -6.91 -3.51
CA MET A 111 6.69 -6.00 -3.15
C MET A 111 6.29 -4.52 -3.24
N PHE A 112 5.49 -4.18 -4.25
CA PHE A 112 5.09 -2.81 -4.54
C PHE A 112 3.65 -2.51 -4.12
N ASN A 113 3.14 -3.27 -3.14
CA ASN A 113 1.82 -3.06 -2.56
C ASN A 113 1.92 -2.27 -1.26
N GLY A 114 1.02 -1.31 -1.11
CA GLY A 114 0.92 -0.52 0.10
C GLY A 114 2.07 0.47 0.24
N CYS A 115 1.85 1.46 1.09
CA CYS A 115 2.84 2.52 1.25
C CYS A 115 2.91 2.97 2.70
N VAL A 116 4.13 2.93 3.23
CA VAL A 116 4.61 3.79 4.32
C VAL A 116 5.57 4.81 3.71
N ALA A 117 5.92 5.85 4.46
CA ALA A 117 6.92 6.82 4.00
C ALA A 117 8.26 6.13 3.69
N PRO A 118 8.94 6.47 2.58
CA PRO A 118 10.34 6.10 2.37
C PRO A 118 11.23 6.66 3.50
N VAL A 119 12.35 6.00 3.77
CA VAL A 119 13.23 6.37 4.90
C VAL A 119 14.01 7.64 4.57
N ILE A 120 13.80 8.69 5.37
CA ILE A 120 14.62 9.91 5.34
C ILE A 120 15.47 9.92 6.61
N ASN A 121 16.74 9.56 6.50
CA ASN A 121 17.65 9.35 7.63
C ASN A 121 17.69 10.57 8.56
N GLU A 122 17.69 11.79 8.02
CA GLU A 122 17.75 13.02 8.81
C GLU A 122 16.54 13.19 9.74
N ILE A 123 15.35 12.73 9.32
CA ILE A 123 14.13 12.75 10.12
C ILE A 123 14.14 11.59 11.12
N ASP A 124 14.52 10.39 10.67
CA ASP A 124 14.56 9.20 11.50
C ASP A 124 15.54 9.35 12.67
N GLU A 125 16.76 9.82 12.40
CA GLU A 125 17.78 10.13 13.41
C GLU A 125 17.28 11.18 14.40
N PHE A 126 16.64 12.25 13.89
CA PHE A 126 16.07 13.28 14.76
C PHE A 126 15.01 12.72 15.72
N ILE A 127 14.13 11.86 15.22
CA ILE A 127 13.10 11.21 16.05
C ILE A 127 13.76 10.25 17.06
N GLY A 128 14.73 9.46 16.63
CA GLY A 128 15.46 8.50 17.48
C GLY A 128 16.24 9.16 18.62
N ASP A 129 16.67 10.41 18.44
CA ASP A 129 17.37 11.18 19.47
C ASP A 129 16.46 11.74 20.57
N ILE A 130 15.16 11.90 20.29
CA ILE A 130 14.19 12.43 21.26
C ILE A 130 14.05 11.49 22.45
N LYS A 131 14.30 11.99 23.67
CA LYS A 131 14.13 11.19 24.88
C LYS A 131 12.70 11.27 25.38
N ILE A 132 12.15 10.14 25.84
CA ILE A 132 10.77 10.06 26.38
C ILE A 132 10.51 11.09 27.49
N LYS A 133 11.53 11.40 28.32
CA LYS A 133 11.43 12.42 29.36
C LYS A 133 11.06 13.81 28.83
N ASP A 134 11.37 14.11 27.57
CA ASP A 134 11.17 15.41 26.93
C ASP A 134 9.81 15.51 26.20
N VAL A 135 9.07 14.40 26.07
CA VAL A 135 7.80 14.31 25.31
C VAL A 135 6.64 13.71 26.10
N LYS A 136 6.83 13.46 27.40
CA LYS A 136 5.77 12.94 28.30
C LYS A 136 4.91 14.02 28.96
N ASN A 137 5.11 15.28 28.60
CA ASN A 137 4.43 16.43 29.21
C ASN A 137 3.02 16.64 28.63
N TYR A 138 2.14 17.26 29.42
CA TYR A 138 0.82 17.67 28.94
C TYR A 138 0.94 18.62 27.75
N ILE A 139 -0.03 18.53 26.84
CA ILE A 139 -0.03 19.32 25.61
C ILE A 139 -0.98 20.49 25.81
N ASN A 140 -0.54 21.68 25.42
CA ASN A 140 -1.44 22.81 25.18
C ASN A 140 -1.98 22.69 23.75
N PHE A 141 -3.20 22.20 23.60
CA PHE A 141 -3.78 21.93 22.29
C PHE A 141 -4.16 23.18 21.50
N GLU A 142 -4.45 24.31 22.17
CA GLU A 142 -4.68 25.59 21.50
C GLU A 142 -3.39 26.08 20.83
N LYS A 143 -2.27 26.00 21.57
CA LYS A 143 -0.95 26.32 21.01
C LYS A 143 -0.58 25.32 19.89
N ALA A 144 -0.82 24.02 20.11
CA ALA A 144 -0.55 23.00 19.10
C ALA A 144 -1.30 23.26 17.80
N ARG A 145 -2.61 23.59 17.88
CA ARG A 145 -3.41 23.99 16.72
C ARG A 145 -2.74 25.14 15.96
N THR A 146 -2.39 26.20 16.68
CA THR A 146 -1.80 27.41 16.10
C THR A 146 -0.46 27.13 15.42
N ASP A 147 0.43 26.39 16.08
CA ASP A 147 1.74 26.03 15.54
C ASP A 147 1.60 25.19 14.27
N ILE A 148 0.67 24.22 14.27
CA ILE A 148 0.42 23.33 13.13
C ILE A 148 -0.15 24.11 11.95
N GLU A 149 -1.19 24.92 12.17
CA GLU A 149 -1.83 25.71 11.11
C GLU A 149 -0.83 26.70 10.48
N LYS A 150 0.02 27.34 11.30
CA LYS A 150 1.09 28.22 10.81
C LYS A 150 2.09 27.43 9.95
N TRP A 151 2.58 26.30 10.45
CA TRP A 151 3.52 25.44 9.73
C TRP A 151 2.92 24.93 8.41
N MET A 152 1.64 24.59 8.38
CA MET A 152 0.95 24.20 7.15
C MET A 152 0.86 25.36 6.15
N ALA A 153 0.60 26.58 6.61
CA ALA A 153 0.50 27.78 5.76
C ALA A 153 1.85 28.18 5.11
N GLU A 154 2.97 27.76 5.71
CA GLU A 154 4.32 27.99 5.17
C GLU A 154 4.64 27.11 3.95
N SER A 155 3.85 26.07 3.67
CA SER A 155 4.03 25.24 2.47
C SER A 155 3.91 26.07 1.20
N THR A 156 4.82 25.84 0.27
CA THR A 156 4.82 26.49 -1.05
C THR A 156 3.91 25.76 -2.04
N ARG A 157 3.68 24.47 -1.82
CA ARG A 157 2.94 23.57 -2.72
C ARG A 157 1.51 23.32 -2.29
N LEU A 158 1.23 23.32 -0.99
CA LEU A 158 -0.07 23.01 -0.42
C LEU A 158 -0.70 24.28 0.12
N LYS A 159 -1.74 24.77 -0.56
CA LYS A 159 -2.52 25.94 -0.18
C LYS A 159 -3.88 25.48 0.32
N LEU A 160 -3.99 25.32 1.64
CA LEU A 160 -5.24 24.98 2.32
C LEU A 160 -5.91 26.27 2.80
N GLN A 161 -6.98 26.68 2.12
CA GLN A 161 -7.68 27.93 2.40
C GLN A 161 -8.80 27.72 3.42
N ASN A 162 -9.16 28.77 4.15
CA ASN A 162 -10.32 28.80 5.05
C ASN A 162 -10.27 27.75 6.18
N ILE A 163 -9.09 27.45 6.72
CA ILE A 163 -8.93 26.53 7.86
C ILE A 163 -9.56 27.08 9.16
N ASP A 164 -9.70 28.40 9.24
CA ASP A 164 -10.34 29.12 10.33
C ASP A 164 -11.86 28.89 10.40
N CYS A 165 -12.49 28.33 9.36
CA CYS A 165 -13.91 27.98 9.39
C CYS A 165 -14.24 26.81 10.34
N PHE A 166 -13.24 26.07 10.82
CA PHE A 166 -13.44 24.97 11.76
C PHE A 166 -13.37 25.43 13.21
N GLU A 167 -14.43 25.21 13.97
CA GLU A 167 -14.49 25.60 15.39
C GLU A 167 -13.74 24.61 16.29
N HIS A 168 -13.61 23.35 15.86
CA HIS A 168 -13.04 22.28 16.66
C HIS A 168 -11.75 21.72 16.09
N PHE A 169 -10.85 21.36 16.99
CA PHE A 169 -9.57 20.72 16.71
C PHE A 169 -9.40 19.52 17.65
N THR A 170 -8.97 18.37 17.14
CA THR A 170 -8.86 17.14 17.92
C THR A 170 -7.64 16.34 17.51
N TYR A 171 -6.95 15.78 18.50
CA TYR A 171 -5.84 14.84 18.29
C TYR A 171 -6.36 13.40 18.22
N GLY A 172 -5.75 12.57 17.38
CA GLY A 172 -5.98 11.13 17.31
C GLY A 172 -4.67 10.36 17.18
N ALA A 173 -4.62 9.15 17.73
CA ALA A 173 -3.50 8.22 17.58
C ALA A 173 -3.55 7.49 16.20
N GLY A 174 -3.69 8.28 15.14
CA GLY A 174 -3.75 7.85 13.75
C GLY A 174 -5.09 8.20 13.09
N ASN A 175 -5.06 8.49 11.78
CA ASN A 175 -6.27 8.82 11.00
C ASN A 175 -7.34 7.73 11.09
N VAL A 176 -6.95 6.48 11.35
CA VAL A 176 -7.88 5.35 11.52
C VAL A 176 -8.92 5.59 12.60
N HIS A 177 -8.62 6.33 13.67
CA HIS A 177 -9.61 6.67 14.70
C HIS A 177 -10.67 7.64 14.19
N PHE A 178 -10.30 8.58 13.33
CA PHE A 178 -11.26 9.50 12.72
C PHE A 178 -12.10 8.80 11.67
N LEU A 179 -11.49 7.92 10.87
CA LEU A 179 -12.22 7.04 9.94
C LEU A 179 -13.23 6.17 10.70
N GLU A 180 -12.82 5.52 11.77
CA GLU A 180 -13.71 4.69 12.60
C GLU A 180 -14.85 5.52 13.23
N SER A 181 -14.54 6.71 13.74
CA SER A 181 -15.55 7.65 14.26
C SER A 181 -16.57 8.06 13.19
N PHE A 182 -16.11 8.29 11.96
CA PHE A 182 -16.99 8.59 10.83
C PHE A 182 -17.89 7.40 10.49
N LEU A 183 -17.31 6.20 10.38
CA LEU A 183 -18.03 4.95 10.13
C LEU A 183 -19.11 4.68 11.20
N ASN A 184 -18.81 4.91 12.47
CA ASN A 184 -19.72 4.61 13.58
C ASN A 184 -20.90 5.59 13.71
N ARG A 185 -20.92 6.69 12.95
CA ARG A 185 -21.99 7.69 13.01
C ARG A 185 -22.97 7.58 11.84
N THR A 186 -22.89 6.54 11.02
CA THR A 186 -23.67 6.46 9.78
C THR A 186 -23.94 5.03 9.32
N ASP A 187 -25.11 4.83 8.71
CA ASP A 187 -25.52 3.54 8.14
C ASP A 187 -25.20 3.45 6.64
N THR A 188 -24.96 4.57 5.98
CA THR A 188 -24.61 4.64 4.55
C THR A 188 -23.49 5.66 4.33
N ILE A 189 -22.53 5.30 3.51
CA ILE A 189 -21.40 6.17 3.15
C ILE A 189 -21.20 6.14 1.64
N TYR A 190 -21.10 7.33 1.07
CA TYR A 190 -20.69 7.56 -0.29
C TYR A 190 -19.19 7.79 -0.34
N LEU A 191 -18.48 6.98 -1.12
CA LEU A 191 -17.02 7.02 -1.28
C LEU A 191 -16.65 6.51 -2.69
N ALA A 192 -15.38 6.58 -3.08
CA ALA A 192 -14.93 6.12 -4.39
C ALA A 192 -15.13 4.61 -4.60
N ASP A 193 -15.14 4.19 -5.87
CA ASP A 193 -15.14 2.77 -6.24
C ASP A 193 -13.92 2.01 -5.67
N LYS A 194 -12.80 2.71 -5.47
CA LYS A 194 -11.56 2.23 -4.86
C LYS A 194 -11.22 3.07 -3.64
N TYR A 195 -10.96 2.40 -2.53
CA TYR A 195 -10.77 3.04 -1.23
C TYR A 195 -9.83 2.24 -0.34
N TYR A 196 -9.39 2.86 0.75
CA TYR A 196 -8.51 2.23 1.72
C TYR A 196 -9.14 0.98 2.34
N TYR A 197 -8.50 -0.18 2.15
CA TYR A 197 -9.00 -1.51 2.52
C TYR A 197 -9.48 -1.62 3.98
N TYR A 198 -8.89 -0.85 4.89
CA TYR A 198 -9.26 -0.80 6.30
C TYR A 198 -10.77 -0.56 6.48
N LEU A 199 -11.36 0.32 5.67
CA LEU A 199 -12.80 0.65 5.75
C LEU A 199 -13.67 -0.59 5.55
N GLY A 200 -13.33 -1.44 4.57
CA GLY A 200 -14.04 -2.70 4.35
C GLY A 200 -13.80 -3.70 5.47
N GLU A 201 -12.55 -3.86 5.91
CA GLU A 201 -12.20 -4.83 6.95
C GLU A 201 -12.89 -4.55 8.29
N VAL A 202 -12.92 -3.30 8.75
CA VAL A 202 -13.53 -2.96 10.06
C VAL A 202 -15.05 -2.86 10.04
N THR A 203 -15.66 -3.01 8.86
CA THR A 203 -17.12 -2.97 8.68
C THR A 203 -17.73 -4.32 8.33
N LYS A 204 -16.94 -5.40 8.21
CA LYS A 204 -17.42 -6.76 7.87
C LYS A 204 -18.59 -7.28 8.73
N HIS A 205 -18.70 -6.81 9.96
CA HIS A 205 -19.76 -7.20 10.90
C HIS A 205 -20.68 -6.03 11.28
N LYS A 206 -20.57 -4.90 10.58
CA LYS A 206 -21.41 -3.71 10.78
C LYS A 206 -22.43 -3.62 9.65
N GLN A 207 -23.63 -3.10 9.95
CA GLN A 207 -24.66 -2.84 8.94
C GLN A 207 -24.43 -1.50 8.24
N ILE A 208 -23.23 -1.28 7.69
CA ILE A 208 -22.88 -0.06 6.97
C ILE A 208 -22.88 -0.36 5.48
N GLN A 209 -23.61 0.45 4.71
CA GLN A 209 -23.65 0.36 3.26
C GLN A 209 -22.63 1.31 2.63
N PHE A 210 -21.72 0.77 1.82
CA PHE A 210 -20.85 1.57 0.97
C PHE A 210 -21.47 1.74 -0.41
N LYS A 211 -21.55 2.98 -0.86
CA LYS A 211 -22.05 3.35 -2.19
C LYS A 211 -20.96 4.10 -2.94
N ASN A 212 -20.79 3.74 -4.20
CA ASN A 212 -19.89 4.47 -5.08
C ASN A 212 -20.48 5.85 -5.40
N PHE A 213 -19.76 6.91 -5.04
CA PHE A 213 -20.23 8.27 -5.29
C PHE A 213 -20.22 8.69 -6.77
N PHE A 214 -19.55 7.93 -7.65
CA PHE A 214 -19.59 8.17 -9.10
C PHE A 214 -20.90 7.69 -9.74
N ASP A 215 -21.65 6.83 -9.05
CA ASP A 215 -22.99 6.40 -9.46
C ASP A 215 -24.08 7.41 -9.05
N GLY A 216 -23.67 8.51 -8.42
CA GLY A 216 -24.52 9.59 -7.93
C GLY A 216 -24.74 9.57 -6.43
N ILE A 217 -24.77 10.76 -5.83
CA ILE A 217 -24.91 10.94 -4.38
C ILE A 217 -26.37 11.26 -4.03
N ALA A 218 -26.91 10.72 -2.94
CA ALA A 218 -28.24 11.11 -2.46
C ALA A 218 -28.18 12.39 -1.60
N GLU A 219 -29.24 13.17 -1.58
CA GLU A 219 -29.33 14.36 -0.74
C GLU A 219 -29.16 14.04 0.75
N ASN A 220 -28.59 14.98 1.51
CA ASN A 220 -28.39 14.89 2.96
C ASN A 220 -27.61 13.63 3.41
N SER A 221 -26.79 13.07 2.53
CA SER A 221 -26.00 11.86 2.79
C SER A 221 -24.64 12.18 3.40
N LYS A 222 -23.89 11.13 3.77
CA LYS A 222 -22.50 11.25 4.22
C LYS A 222 -21.53 10.82 3.15
N VAL A 223 -20.53 11.65 2.90
CA VAL A 223 -19.51 11.46 1.88
C VAL A 223 -18.14 11.46 2.53
N LEU A 224 -17.33 10.44 2.25
CA LEU A 224 -15.94 10.37 2.66
C LEU A 224 -15.04 10.45 1.42
N VAL A 225 -14.17 11.45 1.40
CA VAL A 225 -13.27 11.73 0.28
C VAL A 225 -11.83 11.51 0.73
N GLU A 226 -11.07 10.72 0.01
CA GLU A 226 -9.61 10.67 0.15
C GLU A 226 -9.01 11.63 -0.88
N PHE A 227 -8.21 12.61 -0.45
CA PHE A 227 -7.70 13.67 -1.33
C PHE A 227 -6.24 14.05 -1.02
N PRO A 228 -5.31 14.01 -2.01
CA PRO A 228 -5.48 13.42 -3.33
C PRO A 228 -5.83 11.94 -3.27
N ASN A 229 -6.53 11.45 -4.30
CA ASN A 229 -6.84 10.04 -4.43
C ASN A 229 -5.80 9.37 -5.35
N PRO A 230 -5.22 8.21 -4.98
CA PRO A 230 -4.27 7.54 -5.87
C PRO A 230 -4.88 7.16 -7.22
N TRP A 231 -6.15 6.72 -7.24
CA TRP A 231 -6.83 6.14 -8.39
C TRP A 231 -7.45 7.16 -9.33
N HIS A 232 -7.89 8.29 -8.79
CA HIS A 232 -8.68 9.33 -9.48
C HIS A 232 -7.96 10.67 -9.48
N THR A 233 -8.23 11.50 -10.48
CA THR A 233 -7.64 12.84 -10.59
C THR A 233 -8.20 13.79 -9.54
N ASN A 234 -7.43 14.83 -9.18
CA ASN A 234 -7.90 15.84 -8.24
C ASN A 234 -9.13 16.58 -8.78
N GLU A 235 -9.22 16.80 -10.09
CA GLU A 235 -10.36 17.42 -10.75
C GLU A 235 -11.65 16.60 -10.57
N GLU A 236 -11.60 15.29 -10.80
CA GLU A 236 -12.74 14.37 -10.60
C GLU A 236 -13.20 14.39 -9.13
N MET A 237 -12.25 14.29 -8.19
CA MET A 237 -12.57 14.31 -6.76
C MET A 237 -13.22 15.64 -6.34
N MET A 238 -12.75 16.77 -6.88
CA MET A 238 -13.36 18.07 -6.57
C MET A 238 -14.74 18.28 -7.22
N GLN A 239 -15.03 17.65 -8.36
CA GLN A 239 -16.38 17.64 -8.92
C GLN A 239 -17.36 16.92 -7.99
N ILE A 240 -16.94 15.78 -7.44
CA ILE A 240 -17.72 15.01 -6.46
C ILE A 240 -17.99 15.82 -5.18
N VAL A 241 -16.98 16.52 -4.65
CA VAL A 241 -17.16 17.40 -3.47
C VAL A 241 -18.21 18.49 -3.74
N LYS A 242 -18.16 19.12 -4.93
CA LYS A 242 -19.13 20.15 -5.32
C LYS A 242 -20.54 19.58 -5.47
N GLU A 243 -20.70 18.41 -6.08
CA GLU A 243 -21.99 17.72 -6.17
C GLU A 243 -22.56 17.43 -4.77
N ALA A 244 -21.75 16.84 -3.89
CA ALA A 244 -22.14 16.54 -2.52
C ALA A 244 -22.56 17.79 -1.74
N ARG A 245 -21.84 18.91 -1.91
CA ARG A 245 -22.22 20.20 -1.30
C ARG A 245 -23.57 20.72 -1.79
N ASN A 246 -23.79 20.68 -3.11
CA ASN A 246 -25.07 21.10 -3.69
C ASN A 246 -26.25 20.24 -3.19
N LYS A 247 -25.97 19.00 -2.79
CA LYS A 247 -26.93 18.04 -2.23
C LYS A 247 -27.03 18.09 -0.70
N ASN A 248 -26.47 19.13 -0.08
CA ASN A 248 -26.45 19.31 1.38
C ASN A 248 -25.88 18.10 2.14
N CYS A 249 -24.90 17.41 1.56
CA CYS A 249 -24.26 16.27 2.19
C CYS A 249 -23.27 16.71 3.28
N TYR A 250 -23.07 15.83 4.26
CA TYR A 250 -21.98 15.90 5.21
C TYR A 250 -20.71 15.31 4.59
N ILE A 251 -19.64 16.08 4.48
CA ILE A 251 -18.41 15.68 3.77
C ILE A 251 -17.22 15.69 4.72
N ALA A 252 -16.61 14.53 4.91
CA ALA A 252 -15.30 14.39 5.52
C ALA A 252 -14.23 14.19 4.44
N VAL A 253 -13.04 14.77 4.64
CA VAL A 253 -11.90 14.56 3.76
C VAL A 253 -10.68 14.03 4.53
N ASP A 254 -10.11 12.93 4.03
CA ASP A 254 -8.85 12.38 4.47
C ASP A 254 -7.71 12.94 3.61
N LEU A 255 -6.89 13.82 4.19
CA LEU A 255 -5.74 14.47 3.56
C LEU A 255 -4.42 13.75 3.84
N ILE A 256 -4.45 12.46 4.19
CA ILE A 256 -3.24 11.70 4.55
C ILE A 256 -2.15 11.70 3.47
N TRP A 257 -2.54 11.79 2.20
CA TRP A 257 -1.61 11.84 1.07
C TRP A 257 -1.21 13.25 0.65
N CYS A 258 -1.90 14.29 1.16
CA CYS A 258 -1.70 15.66 0.75
C CYS A 258 -0.23 16.13 0.91
N PRO A 259 0.49 15.81 2.02
CA PRO A 259 1.91 16.11 2.16
C PRO A 259 2.83 15.63 1.02
N ILE A 260 2.41 14.59 0.30
CA ILE A 260 3.18 13.95 -0.77
C ILE A 260 2.39 13.92 -2.09
N ALA A 261 1.42 14.84 -2.26
CA ALA A 261 0.74 15.02 -3.53
C ALA A 261 1.76 15.26 -4.67
N SER A 262 1.60 14.66 -5.84
CA SER A 262 2.55 14.87 -6.94
C SER A 262 2.48 16.31 -7.48
N ARG A 263 1.32 16.95 -7.36
CA ARG A 263 1.03 18.29 -7.87
C ARG A 263 0.81 19.28 -6.73
N ASN A 264 0.89 20.57 -7.07
CA ASN A 264 0.49 21.62 -6.16
C ASN A 264 -1.02 21.51 -5.89
N ILE A 265 -1.41 21.68 -4.63
CA ILE A 265 -2.79 21.59 -4.20
C ILE A 265 -3.25 22.98 -3.79
N ASN A 266 -4.40 23.39 -4.30
CA ASN A 266 -5.14 24.55 -3.82
C ASN A 266 -6.54 24.09 -3.44
N LEU A 267 -6.78 23.96 -2.13
CA LEU A 267 -7.98 23.36 -1.59
C LEU A 267 -8.69 24.34 -0.68
N ASP A 268 -9.94 24.65 -1.02
CA ASP A 268 -10.84 25.41 -0.16
C ASP A 268 -11.44 24.47 0.90
N LEU A 269 -11.01 24.63 2.15
CA LEU A 269 -11.46 23.77 3.23
C LEU A 269 -12.90 24.06 3.68
N SER A 270 -13.49 25.20 3.30
CA SER A 270 -14.88 25.52 3.61
C SER A 270 -15.88 24.54 2.97
N LEU A 271 -15.43 23.81 1.94
CA LEU A 271 -16.15 22.73 1.27
C LEU A 271 -16.17 21.41 2.07
N PHE A 272 -15.62 21.36 3.28
CA PHE A 272 -15.60 20.16 4.12
C PHE A 272 -16.23 20.45 5.49
N ASP A 273 -16.81 19.43 6.13
CA ASP A 273 -17.34 19.51 7.49
C ASP A 273 -16.31 18.95 8.49
N GLU A 274 -15.51 17.98 8.04
CA GLU A 274 -14.38 17.41 8.78
C GLU A 274 -13.17 17.24 7.86
N VAL A 275 -11.97 17.53 8.39
CA VAL A 275 -10.68 17.36 7.70
C VAL A 275 -9.77 16.52 8.57
N TYR A 276 -9.17 15.47 8.01
CA TYR A 276 -8.19 14.61 8.69
C TYR A 276 -6.80 14.82 8.08
N PHE A 277 -5.79 15.03 8.90
CA PHE A 277 -4.43 15.27 8.44
C PHE A 277 -3.40 14.51 9.29
N SER A 278 -2.35 14.04 8.63
CA SER A 278 -1.22 13.37 9.27
C SER A 278 0.00 13.38 8.36
N MET A 279 1.20 13.32 8.95
CA MET A 279 2.47 13.14 8.23
C MET A 279 2.91 11.68 8.12
N ASN A 280 2.10 10.69 8.51
CA ASN A 280 2.48 9.27 8.52
C ASN A 280 2.83 8.68 7.14
N LYS A 281 2.50 9.39 6.05
CA LYS A 281 2.86 9.00 4.68
C LYS A 281 4.01 9.82 4.11
N ALA A 282 4.47 10.86 4.82
CA ALA A 282 5.56 11.72 4.41
C ALA A 282 6.81 11.54 5.28
N TRP A 283 6.62 11.28 6.56
CA TRP A 283 7.68 11.10 7.55
C TRP A 283 7.65 9.68 8.12
N PRO A 284 8.81 9.15 8.59
CA PRO A 284 8.93 7.82 9.19
C PRO A 284 8.30 7.77 10.60
N LEU A 285 7.01 8.09 10.71
CA LEU A 285 6.25 8.18 11.95
C LEU A 285 5.29 7.00 12.16
N GLN A 286 5.39 5.93 11.36
CA GLN A 286 4.43 4.82 11.36
C GLN A 286 4.24 4.13 12.72
N HIS A 287 5.20 4.24 13.64
CA HIS A 287 5.12 3.63 14.96
C HIS A 287 4.41 4.50 16.01
N ILE A 288 4.36 5.82 15.80
CA ILE A 288 3.75 6.77 16.74
C ILE A 288 2.44 7.39 16.21
N ARG A 289 2.28 7.43 14.89
CA ARG A 289 1.03 7.71 14.19
C ARG A 289 0.23 8.96 14.61
N PRO A 290 0.86 10.14 14.80
CA PRO A 290 0.10 11.35 15.14
C PRO A 290 -0.88 11.73 14.02
N ALA A 291 -2.08 12.14 14.40
CA ALA A 291 -3.11 12.61 13.49
C ALA A 291 -3.94 13.73 14.10
N TRP A 292 -4.48 14.57 13.23
CA TRP A 292 -5.22 15.77 13.60
C TRP A 292 -6.53 15.85 12.83
N ARG A 293 -7.59 16.27 13.51
CA ARG A 293 -8.90 16.51 12.92
C ARG A 293 -9.32 17.95 13.17
N TRP A 294 -9.78 18.61 12.13
CA TRP A 294 -10.57 19.84 12.21
C TRP A 294 -12.02 19.52 11.87
N SER A 295 -12.97 20.12 12.58
CA SER A 295 -14.38 19.99 12.26
C SER A 295 -15.17 21.25 12.57
N LYS A 296 -16.23 21.49 11.78
CA LYS A 296 -17.12 22.63 11.98
C LYS A 296 -17.94 22.46 13.25
N GLU A 297 -18.42 21.24 13.47
CA GLU A 297 -19.21 20.84 14.63
C GLU A 297 -18.41 19.96 15.58
N LYS A 298 -18.75 19.98 16.87
CA LYS A 298 -18.13 19.09 17.86
C LYS A 298 -18.54 17.64 17.60
N ILE A 299 -17.56 16.75 17.51
CA ILE A 299 -17.78 15.32 17.35
C ILE A 299 -17.60 14.64 18.69
N TYR A 300 -18.64 13.97 19.18
CA TYR A 300 -18.62 13.27 20.46
C TYR A 300 -18.11 11.85 20.30
N ASP A 301 -16.79 11.70 20.13
CA ASP A 301 -16.11 10.41 20.05
C ASP A 301 -14.99 10.26 21.09
N SER A 302 -14.35 9.09 21.10
CA SER A 302 -13.26 8.77 22.03
C SER A 302 -12.05 9.69 21.85
N SER A 303 -11.74 10.12 20.63
CA SER A 303 -10.62 11.03 20.36
C SER A 303 -10.88 12.43 20.92
N THR A 304 -12.07 12.97 20.73
CA THR A 304 -12.46 14.27 21.32
C THR A 304 -12.51 14.18 22.84
N PHE A 305 -13.05 13.09 23.42
CA PHE A 305 -12.98 12.89 24.87
C PHE A 305 -11.52 12.86 25.37
N GLN A 306 -10.65 12.06 24.76
CA GLN A 306 -9.25 11.97 25.17
C GLN A 306 -8.52 13.31 25.03
N HIS A 307 -8.81 14.05 23.97
CA HIS A 307 -8.25 15.38 23.73
C HIS A 307 -8.69 16.38 24.82
N ASP A 308 -10.00 16.52 25.05
CA ASP A 308 -10.57 17.47 26.02
C ASP A 308 -10.05 17.23 27.45
N TRP A 309 -9.79 15.97 27.79
CA TRP A 309 -9.29 15.56 29.11
C TRP A 309 -7.76 15.42 29.17
N ASN A 310 -7.04 15.76 28.09
CA ASN A 310 -5.59 15.56 27.95
C ASN A 310 -5.14 14.12 28.29
N TYR A 311 -6.04 13.15 28.05
CA TYR A 311 -5.88 11.72 28.25
C TYR A 311 -5.40 11.03 26.97
N VAL A 312 -4.38 11.64 26.34
CA VAL A 312 -3.76 11.14 25.12
C VAL A 312 -2.40 10.50 25.42
N GLN A 313 -1.90 9.69 24.49
CA GLN A 313 -0.54 9.17 24.53
C GLN A 313 0.47 10.28 24.19
N LYS A 314 0.84 11.07 25.21
CA LYS A 314 1.63 12.31 25.10
C LYS A 314 2.88 12.24 24.21
N PRO A 315 3.68 11.15 24.17
CA PRO A 315 4.84 11.10 23.29
C PRO A 315 4.52 11.34 21.81
N GLN A 316 3.41 10.79 21.31
CA GLN A 316 3.07 10.83 19.89
C GLN A 316 2.88 12.28 19.36
N PRO A 317 1.98 13.11 19.91
CA PRO A 317 1.81 14.50 19.47
C PRO A 317 3.01 15.38 19.83
N ASN A 318 3.70 15.16 20.96
CA ASN A 318 4.87 15.97 21.30
C ASN A 318 6.06 15.72 20.36
N ILE A 319 6.27 14.48 19.90
CA ILE A 319 7.26 14.19 18.85
C ILE A 319 6.87 14.89 17.55
N PHE A 320 5.59 14.84 17.17
CA PHE A 320 5.10 15.57 15.99
C PHE A 320 5.38 17.07 16.09
N LEU A 321 5.07 17.70 17.22
CA LEU A 321 5.31 19.12 17.45
C LEU A 321 6.80 19.49 17.37
N LYS A 322 7.70 18.61 17.86
CA LYS A 322 9.15 18.78 17.67
C LYS A 322 9.58 18.64 16.21
N CYS A 323 8.91 17.80 15.43
CA CYS A 323 9.23 17.63 14.00
C CYS A 323 8.84 18.87 13.19
N ILE A 324 7.67 19.46 13.43
CA ILE A 324 7.23 20.67 12.70
C ILE A 324 8.11 21.90 13.01
N GLU A 325 8.78 21.93 14.17
CA GLU A 325 9.77 22.96 14.51
C GLU A 325 11.05 22.86 13.65
N LYS A 326 11.35 21.67 13.10
CA LYS A 326 12.61 21.39 12.39
C LYS A 326 12.45 21.19 10.89
N PHE A 327 11.36 20.56 10.46
CA PHE A 327 11.15 20.16 9.07
C PHE A 327 9.93 20.87 8.50
N SER A 328 10.06 21.44 7.31
CA SER A 328 8.93 22.01 6.57
C SER A 328 7.95 20.91 6.15
N LEU A 329 6.69 21.30 5.89
CA LEU A 329 5.68 20.39 5.34
C LEU A 329 6.15 19.76 4.02
N ASP A 330 6.84 20.54 3.19
CA ASP A 330 7.28 20.15 1.85
C ASP A 330 8.56 19.30 1.84
N TYR A 331 9.28 19.21 2.98
CA TYR A 331 10.62 18.64 3.06
C TYR A 331 10.74 17.23 2.44
N ALA A 332 9.78 16.34 2.77
CA ALA A 332 9.79 14.97 2.24
C ALA A 332 9.54 14.93 0.72
N PHE A 333 8.62 15.76 0.22
CA PHE A 333 8.39 15.86 -1.21
C PHE A 333 9.64 16.35 -1.94
N GLU A 334 10.25 17.43 -1.44
CA GLU A 334 11.46 18.03 -2.03
C GLU A 334 12.62 17.05 -2.06
N HIS A 335 12.80 16.26 -0.99
CA HIS A 335 13.82 15.23 -0.89
C HIS A 335 13.66 14.13 -1.97
N TRP A 336 12.41 13.76 -2.29
CA TRP A 336 12.14 12.55 -3.07
C TRP A 336 11.72 12.76 -4.52
N GLN A 337 11.18 13.93 -4.89
CA GLN A 337 10.57 14.18 -6.20
C GLN A 337 11.48 13.79 -7.38
N GLU A 338 12.78 14.12 -7.32
CA GLU A 338 13.73 13.83 -8.39
C GLU A 338 13.97 12.32 -8.51
N SER A 339 14.15 11.64 -7.38
CA SER A 339 14.36 10.18 -7.34
C SER A 339 13.13 9.44 -7.84
N CYS A 340 11.93 9.93 -7.52
CA CYS A 340 10.68 9.38 -8.04
C CYS A 340 10.61 9.51 -9.56
N GLY A 341 10.95 10.67 -10.12
CA GLY A 341 11.02 10.89 -11.57
C GLY A 341 12.00 9.93 -12.26
N LYS A 342 13.19 9.70 -11.67
CA LYS A 342 14.18 8.74 -12.19
C LYS A 342 13.64 7.31 -12.18
N ILE A 343 13.03 6.86 -11.09
CA ILE A 343 12.44 5.52 -10.98
C ILE A 343 11.33 5.32 -12.02
N ARG A 344 10.44 6.31 -12.18
CA ARG A 344 9.39 6.23 -13.21
C ARG A 344 9.96 6.00 -14.60
N ASN A 345 11.01 6.74 -14.97
CA ASN A 345 11.67 6.59 -16.27
C ASN A 345 12.37 5.22 -16.44
N ILE A 346 12.98 4.68 -15.38
CA ILE A 346 13.69 3.39 -15.43
C ILE A 346 12.73 2.22 -15.68
N PHE A 347 11.56 2.26 -15.03
CA PHE A 347 10.61 1.15 -14.99
C PHE A 347 9.39 1.32 -15.92
N ASP A 348 9.34 2.43 -16.65
CA ASP A 348 8.24 2.80 -17.55
C ASP A 348 6.91 2.88 -16.78
N LEU A 349 6.86 3.81 -15.81
CA LEU A 349 5.74 3.99 -14.90
C LEU A 349 5.08 5.36 -15.08
N ASP A 350 3.76 5.36 -15.10
CA ASP A 350 2.95 6.57 -15.19
C ASP A 350 2.77 7.22 -13.82
N GLU A 351 2.77 8.55 -13.78
CA GLU A 351 2.55 9.32 -12.57
C GLU A 351 1.08 9.29 -12.11
N THR A 352 0.86 9.33 -10.80
CA THR A 352 -0.48 9.57 -10.20
C THR A 352 -0.49 10.87 -9.40
N GLU A 353 -1.64 11.23 -8.81
CA GLU A 353 -1.77 12.40 -7.94
C GLU A 353 -0.99 12.27 -6.62
N VAL A 354 -0.42 11.09 -6.34
CA VAL A 354 0.29 10.75 -5.10
C VAL A 354 1.70 10.27 -5.42
N LEU A 355 2.74 10.93 -4.88
CA LEU A 355 4.13 10.74 -5.30
C LEU A 355 4.64 9.29 -5.19
N TRP A 356 4.16 8.56 -4.19
CA TRP A 356 4.56 7.17 -3.94
C TRP A 356 3.90 6.15 -4.84
N PHE A 357 2.86 6.55 -5.56
CA PHE A 357 2.06 5.68 -6.39
C PHE A 357 2.23 6.03 -7.86
N THR A 358 2.36 4.97 -8.65
CA THR A 358 2.50 5.03 -10.10
C THR A 358 1.60 3.99 -10.73
N LYS A 359 1.33 4.10 -12.02
CA LYS A 359 0.60 3.07 -12.78
C LYS A 359 1.52 2.39 -13.77
N LYS A 360 1.23 1.13 -14.08
CA LYS A 360 1.91 0.40 -15.16
C LYS A 360 0.88 -0.39 -15.96
N GLU A 361 0.83 -0.11 -17.26
CA GLU A 361 -0.09 -0.81 -18.16
C GLU A 361 0.12 -2.33 -18.09
N ASN A 362 -0.97 -3.09 -18.05
CA ASN A 362 -0.96 -4.55 -17.96
C ASN A 362 -0.30 -5.14 -16.69
N PHE A 363 0.00 -4.32 -15.69
CA PHE A 363 0.42 -4.80 -14.38
C PHE A 363 -0.82 -5.22 -13.59
N ASN A 364 -1.18 -6.49 -13.65
CA ASN A 364 -2.39 -7.00 -13.00
C ASN A 364 -2.05 -7.79 -11.71
N TYR A 365 -2.52 -7.29 -10.56
CA TYR A 365 -2.39 -7.95 -9.27
C TYR A 365 -3.53 -8.93 -8.90
N GLU A 366 -4.51 -9.17 -9.78
CA GLU A 366 -5.70 -9.99 -9.48
C GLU A 366 -5.37 -11.41 -9.02
N GLN A 367 -4.26 -11.98 -9.51
CA GLN A 367 -3.76 -13.29 -9.06
C GLN A 367 -3.31 -13.31 -7.58
N PHE A 368 -3.21 -12.15 -6.93
CA PHE A 368 -2.67 -11.98 -5.57
C PHE A 368 -3.72 -11.67 -4.50
N LYS A 369 -5.01 -11.55 -4.85
CA LYS A 369 -6.11 -11.37 -3.89
C LYS A 369 -6.17 -12.46 -2.81
N LYS A 370 -5.60 -13.65 -3.06
CA LYS A 370 -5.48 -14.73 -2.06
C LYS A 370 -4.70 -14.34 -0.81
N TYR A 371 -3.83 -13.33 -0.88
CA TYR A 371 -2.94 -12.95 0.22
C TYR A 371 -3.23 -11.58 0.83
N THR A 372 -4.14 -10.82 0.23
CA THR A 372 -4.52 -9.48 0.69
C THR A 372 -5.97 -9.46 1.14
N SER A 373 -6.40 -8.33 1.72
CA SER A 373 -7.83 -8.08 1.93
C SER A 373 -8.56 -8.09 0.58
N GLU A 374 -9.78 -8.63 0.54
CA GLU A 374 -10.65 -8.51 -0.65
C GLU A 374 -10.98 -7.05 -1.00
N HIS A 375 -10.86 -6.14 -0.01
CA HIS A 375 -11.05 -4.70 -0.18
C HIS A 375 -9.77 -3.99 -0.62
N TYR A 376 -8.67 -4.71 -0.81
CA TYR A 376 -7.41 -4.11 -1.23
C TYR A 376 -7.43 -3.84 -2.74
N SER A 377 -7.57 -2.56 -3.09
CA SER A 377 -7.67 -2.11 -4.48
C SER A 377 -6.30 -1.85 -5.09
N ILE A 378 -5.61 -2.89 -5.56
CA ILE A 378 -4.26 -2.76 -6.13
C ILE A 378 -4.30 -2.42 -7.62
N GLY A 379 -5.20 -3.03 -8.39
CA GLY A 379 -5.37 -2.71 -9.82
C GLY A 379 -4.04 -2.73 -10.59
N ASP A 380 -3.69 -1.59 -11.17
CA ASP A 380 -2.48 -1.27 -11.92
C ASP A 380 -1.44 -0.47 -11.12
N PHE A 381 -1.62 -0.33 -9.80
CA PHE A 381 -0.78 0.49 -8.93
C PHE A 381 0.54 -0.15 -8.58
N VAL A 382 1.60 0.63 -8.70
CA VAL A 382 2.94 0.29 -8.23
C VAL A 382 3.35 1.33 -7.19
N CYS A 383 3.49 0.89 -5.93
CA CYS A 383 4.12 1.71 -4.91
C CYS A 383 5.64 1.65 -5.06
N ILE A 384 6.26 2.80 -5.34
CA ILE A 384 7.70 2.88 -5.61
C ILE A 384 8.56 3.01 -4.36
N ARG A 385 7.98 2.97 -3.15
CA ARG A 385 8.70 3.17 -1.88
C ARG A 385 9.90 2.22 -1.72
N LYS A 386 9.72 0.91 -1.94
CA LYS A 386 10.83 -0.06 -1.82
C LYS A 386 11.92 0.17 -2.88
N LEU A 387 11.56 0.65 -4.07
CA LEU A 387 12.55 1.04 -5.08
C LEU A 387 13.34 2.29 -4.64
N LEU A 388 12.70 3.25 -3.97
CA LEU A 388 13.33 4.45 -3.43
C LEU A 388 14.31 4.12 -2.30
N ASP A 389 13.88 3.27 -1.36
CA ASP A 389 14.69 2.84 -0.21
C ASP A 389 16.02 2.21 -0.68
N HIS A 390 15.99 1.41 -1.75
CA HIS A 390 17.16 0.68 -2.29
C HIS A 390 17.74 1.27 -3.59
N ARG A 391 17.41 2.53 -3.94
CA ARG A 391 17.79 3.15 -5.24
C ARG A 391 19.30 3.24 -5.50
N ASN A 392 20.11 3.21 -4.44
CA ASN A 392 21.57 3.31 -4.52
C ASN A 392 22.27 1.96 -4.37
N GLU A 393 21.52 0.89 -4.08
CA GLU A 393 22.06 -0.46 -3.84
C GLU A 393 22.10 -1.29 -5.12
N TYR A 394 21.15 -1.06 -6.03
CA TYR A 394 21.01 -1.85 -7.25
C TYR A 394 21.02 -0.96 -8.48
N PHE A 395 21.72 -1.41 -9.52
CA PHE A 395 21.61 -0.85 -10.85
C PHE A 395 20.45 -1.55 -11.56
N TRP A 396 19.29 -0.88 -11.60
CA TRP A 396 18.08 -1.37 -12.28
C TRP A 396 18.11 -1.10 -13.79
#